data_AF-I4CD87-F1
#
_entry.id   AF-I4CD87-F1
#
_cell.length_a   1.000
_cell.length_b   1.000
_cell.length_c   1.000
_cell.angle_alpha   90.00
_cell.angle_beta   90.00
_cell.angle_gamma   90.00
#
_symmetry.space_group_name_H-M   'P 1'
#
loop_
_entity.id
_entity.type
_entity.pdbx_description
1 polymer ?
#
loop_
_entity_poly.entity_id
_entity_poly.type
_entity_poly.pdbx_seq_one_letter_code
_entity_poly.pdbx_strand_id
1 'polypeptide(L)'
;MDKAGLTALKPKRVIDARWTPCPGPLLEAKDGIGHLKEGDVLEIRSHDPGAPGDISAWARKTGHEFLGFITSQGCDRIFIRKKNHL
;
A
#
# COMPACT_ATOMS: atom_id res chain seq x y z
N MET A 1 12.21 1.30 6.56
CA MET A 1 11.59 1.77 7.81
C MET A 1 11.32 0.56 8.69
N ASP A 2 11.57 0.64 9.99
CA ASP A 2 11.24 -0.43 10.92
C ASP A 2 9.73 -0.49 11.20
N LYS A 3 9.26 -1.62 11.76
CA LYS A 3 7.85 -1.87 12.09
C LYS A 3 7.21 -0.75 12.93
N ALA A 4 7.97 -0.17 13.86
CA ALA A 4 7.54 0.97 14.68
C ALA A 4 7.27 2.23 13.85
N GLY A 5 8.14 2.51 12.87
CA GLY A 5 7.99 3.64 11.95
C GLY A 5 6.74 3.50 11.08
N LEU A 6 6.48 2.30 10.55
CA LEU A 6 5.29 2.03 9.74
C LEU A 6 3.99 2.15 10.53
N THR A 7 3.99 1.69 11.79
CA THR A 7 2.79 1.75 12.65
C THR A 7 2.44 3.19 13.05
N ALA A 8 3.43 4.08 13.12
CA ALA A 8 3.25 5.49 13.45
C ALA A 8 2.81 6.36 12.25
N LEU A 9 2.79 5.82 11.03
CA LEU A 9 2.34 6.55 9.85
C LEU A 9 0.85 6.91 9.98
N LYS A 10 0.50 8.11 9.53
CA LYS A 10 -0.88 8.54 9.34
C LYS A 10 -1.25 8.42 7.87
N PRO A 11 -1.80 7.27 7.42
CA PRO A 11 -2.26 7.12 6.05
C PRO A 11 -3.41 8.11 5.79
N LYS A 12 -3.34 8.78 4.65
CA LYS A 12 -4.41 9.68 4.19
C LYS A 12 -5.64 8.88 3.78
N ARG A 13 -5.43 7.66 3.26
CA ARG A 13 -6.48 6.71 2.88
C ARG A 13 -6.07 5.31 3.30
N VAL A 14 -7.05 4.55 3.80
CA VAL A 14 -6.92 3.14 4.16
C VAL A 14 -7.93 2.37 3.34
N ILE A 15 -7.49 1.33 2.65
CA ILE A 15 -8.35 0.46 1.84
C ILE A 15 -8.28 -0.96 2.38
N ASP A 16 -9.44 -1.56 2.56
CA ASP A 16 -9.58 -2.94 3.01
C ASP A 16 -9.80 -3.87 1.82
N ALA A 17 -8.73 -4.48 1.33
CA ALA A 17 -8.74 -5.38 0.18
C ALA A 17 -8.78 -6.87 0.59
N ARG A 18 -9.02 -7.17 1.88
CA ARG A 18 -9.00 -8.54 2.44
C ARG A 18 -10.04 -9.47 1.83
N TRP A 19 -11.08 -8.91 1.22
CA TRP A 19 -12.19 -9.65 0.60
C TRP A 19 -12.25 -9.51 -0.93
N THR A 20 -11.22 -8.88 -1.53
CA THR A 20 -11.18 -8.71 -2.98
C THR A 20 -10.55 -9.92 -3.67
N PRO A 21 -11.12 -10.43 -4.79
CA PRO A 21 -10.54 -11.55 -5.52
C PRO A 21 -9.21 -11.12 -6.16
N CYS A 22 -8.17 -11.95 -6.10
CA CYS A 22 -6.87 -11.69 -6.74
C CYS A 22 -7.06 -11.42 -8.25
N PRO A 23 -6.52 -10.33 -8.82
CA PRO A 23 -5.51 -9.39 -8.30
C PRO A 23 -6.07 -8.12 -7.63
N GLY A 24 -7.12 -8.26 -6.83
CA GLY A 24 -7.85 -7.19 -6.16
C GLY A 24 -6.99 -6.22 -5.36
N PRO A 25 -6.10 -6.67 -4.44
CA PRO A 25 -5.29 -5.76 -3.63
C PRO A 25 -4.42 -4.79 -4.43
N LEU A 26 -3.90 -5.23 -5.58
CA LEU A 26 -3.11 -4.40 -6.48
C LEU A 26 -3.98 -3.38 -7.22
N LEU A 27 -5.18 -3.77 -7.66
CA LEU A 27 -6.11 -2.85 -8.33
C LEU A 27 -6.61 -1.77 -7.35
N GLU A 28 -6.95 -2.16 -6.13
CA GLU A 28 -7.30 -1.23 -5.05
C GLU A 28 -6.17 -0.25 -4.74
N ALA A 29 -4.91 -0.71 -4.77
CA ALA A 29 -3.74 0.15 -4.58
C ALA A 29 -3.60 1.20 -5.69
N LYS A 30 -3.81 0.79 -6.94
CA LYS A 30 -3.77 1.65 -8.13
C LYS A 30 -4.87 2.71 -8.10
N ASP A 31 -6.10 2.31 -7.80
CA ASP A 31 -7.23 3.24 -7.68
C ASP A 31 -7.00 4.21 -6.51
N GLY A 32 -6.68 3.66 -5.33
CA GLY A 32 -6.46 4.41 -4.11
C GLY A 32 -5.40 5.49 -4.22
N ILE A 33 -4.23 5.19 -4.82
CA ILE A 33 -3.14 6.15 -4.99
C ILE A 33 -3.53 7.25 -6.01
N GLY A 34 -4.38 6.92 -6.98
CA GLY A 34 -4.86 7.87 -7.99
C GLY A 34 -5.55 9.09 -7.35
N HIS A 35 -6.31 8.86 -6.28
CA HIS A 35 -7.05 9.88 -5.54
C HIS A 35 -6.23 10.68 -4.51
N LEU A 36 -4.97 10.35 -4.29
CA LEU A 36 -4.12 11.00 -3.29
C LEU A 36 -3.31 12.16 -3.88
N LYS A 37 -2.78 13.06 -3.04
CA LYS A 37 -1.82 14.09 -3.45
C LYS A 37 -0.40 13.56 -3.31
N GLU A 38 0.56 14.20 -3.98
CA GLU A 38 1.97 13.87 -3.75
C GLU A 38 2.32 14.01 -2.26
N GLY A 39 3.08 13.04 -1.74
CA GLY A 39 3.47 12.97 -0.34
C GLY A 39 2.47 12.24 0.57
N ASP A 40 1.21 12.10 0.14
CA ASP A 40 0.21 11.34 0.90
C ASP A 40 0.55 9.84 0.92
N VAL A 41 0.14 9.18 2.02
CA VAL A 41 0.36 7.75 2.24
C VAL A 41 -0.97 6.98 2.10
N LEU A 42 -0.93 5.89 1.35
CA LEU A 42 -1.98 4.88 1.23
C LEU A 42 -1.62 3.67 2.10
N GLU A 43 -2.59 3.17 2.88
CA GLU A 43 -2.54 1.86 3.52
C GLU A 43 -3.49 0.90 2.79
N ILE A 44 -2.99 -0.27 2.39
CA ILE A 44 -3.77 -1.38 1.83
C ILE A 44 -3.73 -2.55 2.82
N ARG A 45 -4.88 -3.13 3.15
CA ARG A 45 -4.98 -4.34 3.99
C ARG A 45 -5.29 -5.55 3.13
N SER A 46 -4.48 -6.61 3.24
CA SER A 46 -4.63 -7.82 2.45
C SER A 46 -4.41 -9.08 3.29
N HIS A 47 -5.10 -10.17 2.95
CA HIS A 47 -4.78 -11.53 3.42
C HIS A 47 -3.94 -12.32 2.41
N ASP A 48 -3.72 -11.76 1.22
CA ASP A 48 -2.91 -12.38 0.18
C ASP A 48 -1.42 -12.13 0.46
N PRO A 49 -0.62 -13.19 0.70
CA PRO A 49 0.82 -13.07 0.94
C PRO A 49 1.61 -12.58 -0.29
N GLY A 50 1.03 -12.66 -1.50
CA GLY A 50 1.63 -12.11 -2.72
C GLY A 50 1.49 -10.59 -2.83
N ALA A 51 0.47 -10.00 -2.21
CA ALA A 51 0.12 -8.59 -2.36
C ALA A 51 1.25 -7.62 -2.01
N PRO A 52 2.03 -7.78 -0.91
CA PRO A 52 3.15 -6.88 -0.62
C PRO A 52 4.21 -6.87 -1.73
N GLY A 53 4.49 -8.02 -2.34
CA GLY A 53 5.45 -8.16 -3.43
C GLY A 53 4.96 -7.46 -4.71
N ASP A 54 3.73 -7.75 -5.12
CA ASP A 54 3.12 -7.16 -6.32
C ASP A 54 2.99 -5.65 -6.21
N ILE A 55 2.53 -5.16 -5.06
CA ILE A 55 2.36 -3.74 -4.78
C ILE A 55 3.72 -3.02 -4.71
N SER A 56 4.74 -3.65 -4.10
CA SER A 56 6.11 -3.09 -4.08
C SER A 56 6.69 -2.97 -5.49
N ALA A 57 6.57 -4.02 -6.30
CA ALA A 57 7.05 -4.02 -7.68
C ALA A 57 6.33 -2.97 -8.52
N TRP A 58 5.01 -2.87 -8.40
CA TRP A 58 4.21 -1.86 -9.09
C TRP A 58 4.55 -0.43 -8.64
N ALA A 59 4.67 -0.18 -7.33
CA ALA A 59 5.03 1.14 -6.82
C ALA A 59 6.37 1.60 -7.37
N ARG A 60 7.40 0.74 -7.35
CA ARG A 60 8.72 1.01 -7.94
C ARG A 60 8.63 1.29 -9.44
N LYS A 61 7.86 0.48 -10.17
CA LYS A 61 7.66 0.64 -11.62
C LYS A 61 6.97 1.96 -11.99
N THR A 62 6.07 2.45 -11.15
CA THR A 62 5.31 3.69 -11.37
C THR A 62 5.94 4.93 -10.73
N GLY A 63 7.11 4.79 -10.10
CA GLY A 63 7.80 5.88 -9.42
C GLY A 63 7.22 6.26 -8.07
N HIS A 64 6.21 5.52 -7.57
CA HIS A 64 5.73 5.64 -6.20
C HIS A 64 6.70 5.01 -5.20
N GLU A 65 6.63 5.45 -3.96
CA GLU A 65 7.55 5.00 -2.93
C GLU A 65 6.89 3.93 -2.05
N PHE A 66 7.40 2.71 -2.12
CA PHE A 66 7.01 1.64 -1.21
C PHE A 66 7.69 1.84 0.15
N LEU A 67 6.90 2.13 1.20
CA LEU A 67 7.43 2.39 2.54
C LEU A 67 7.71 1.09 3.30
N GLY A 68 6.96 0.03 3.00
CA GLY A 68 7.05 -1.27 3.64
C GLY A 68 5.67 -1.88 3.91
N PHE A 69 5.66 -3.03 4.56
CA PHE A 69 4.44 -3.65 5.07
C PHE A 69 4.67 -4.20 6.48
N ILE A 70 3.58 -4.35 7.24
CA ILE A 70 3.59 -5.01 8.54
C ILE A 70 2.43 -5.99 8.61
N THR A 71 2.69 -7.18 9.13
CA THR A 71 1.62 -8.12 9.47
C THR A 71 1.08 -7.76 10.86
N SER A 72 -0.22 -7.49 10.94
CA SER A 72 -0.92 -7.10 12.17
C SER A 72 -2.38 -7.52 12.11
N GLN A 73 -2.91 -8.03 13.22
CA GLN A 73 -4.33 -8.43 13.34
C GLN A 73 -4.77 -9.43 12.24
N GLY A 74 -3.88 -10.37 11.87
CA GLY A 74 -4.17 -11.41 10.89
C GLY A 74 -4.14 -10.97 9.43
N CYS A 75 -3.74 -9.73 9.12
CA CYS A 75 -3.60 -9.23 7.76
C CYS A 75 -2.31 -8.44 7.55
N ASP A 76 -1.88 -8.33 6.30
CA ASP A 76 -0.77 -7.48 5.90
C ASP A 76 -1.28 -6.07 5.64
N ARG A 77 -0.67 -5.10 6.33
CA ARG A 77 -0.87 -3.67 6.12
C ARG A 77 0.29 -3.15 5.30
N ILE A 78 0.01 -2.74 4.08
CA ILE A 78 0.98 -2.37 3.06
C ILE A 78 0.93 -0.86 2.86
N PHE A 79 2.08 -0.19 2.91
CA PHE A 79 2.16 1.27 2.90
C PHE A 79 2.89 1.80 1.66
N ILE A 80 2.25 2.72 0.97
CA ILE A 80 2.78 3.35 -0.24
C ILE A 80 2.64 4.85 -0.10
N ARG A 81 3.69 5.60 -0.42
CA ARG A 81 3.64 7.05 -0.55
C ARG A 81 3.51 7.45 -2.01
N LYS A 82 2.52 8.27 -2.31
CA LYS A 82 2.39 8.86 -3.65
C LYS A 82 3.58 9.77 -3.90
N LYS A 83 4.26 9.51 -5.01
CA LYS A 83 5.27 10.37 -5.60
C LYS A 83 4.83 10.66 -7.02
N ASN A 84 4.90 11.91 -7.44
CA ASN A 84 4.73 12.25 -8.84
C ASN A 84 6.09 12.08 -9.51
N HIS A 85 6.10 11.38 -10.65
CA HIS A 85 7.15 11.61 -11.63
C HIS A 85 6.59 12.68 -12.58
N LEU A 86 7.33 13.78 -12.71
CA LEU A 86 7.14 14.72 -13.81
C LEU A 86 7.31 13.98 -15.15
#